data_AF-A0A3C1L8C4-F1
#
_entry.id   AF-A0A3C1L8C4-F1
#
_cell.length_a   1.000
_cell.length_b   1.000
_cell.length_c   1.000
_cell.angle_alpha   90.00
_cell.angle_beta   90.00
_cell.angle_gamma   90.00
#
_symmetry.space_group_name_H-M   'P 1'
#
loop_
_entity.id
_entity.type
_entity.pdbx_description
1 polymer ?
#
loop_
_entity_poly.entity_id
_entity_poly.type
_entity_poly.pdbx_seq_one_letter_code
_entity_poly.pdbx_strand_id
1 'polypeptide(L)'
;MVTNPATRDWTVTASLYATLNEMFGNRTVCGIGRGDSAVRVTNGAPTTLATLRDSIHVIREMANGRSVEYKGSELRLPWAGKSRLEMWVAAYGPKALALTGEVGDGFILQLADLSIAEWTIAAVRQAAAAAGRDPDGITICVAAPAYVTDGTEAGLAYGREQVRWFGGMVGNHVADIVARYGDDAPVPKALTDYIKNRQGYDYNEHGQSGNSHTTFVPDEIVDRFCIVGPVETHIQRMQDLKDLGVDQFAVYLQHDDKDHTLQAYGEKVMPAVADHVRAKN
;
A
#
# COMPACT_ATOMS: atom_id res chain seq x y z
N MET A 1 -6.13 3.87 1.14
CA MET A 1 -5.63 2.99 2.21
C MET A 1 -4.69 3.67 3.20
N VAL A 2 -3.93 4.71 2.82
CA VAL A 2 -3.00 5.40 3.74
C VAL A 2 -3.39 6.85 4.02
N THR A 3 -2.96 7.39 5.17
CA THR A 3 -3.01 8.83 5.48
C THR A 3 -1.83 9.58 4.85
N ASN A 4 -1.77 10.90 5.08
CA ASN A 4 -0.66 11.75 4.62
C ASN A 4 -0.40 12.94 5.57
N PRO A 5 0.80 13.53 5.54
CA PRO A 5 1.15 14.65 6.42
C PRO A 5 0.55 16.01 6.03
N ALA A 6 -0.08 16.13 4.85
CA ALA A 6 -0.51 17.41 4.29
C ALA A 6 -1.95 17.80 4.66
N THR A 7 -2.84 16.81 4.81
CA THR A 7 -4.29 17.04 4.97
C THR A 7 -4.74 17.18 6.42
N ARG A 8 -3.91 16.75 7.39
CA ARG A 8 -4.18 16.85 8.82
C ARG A 8 -2.89 17.17 9.57
N ASP A 9 -2.98 17.97 10.63
CA ASP A 9 -1.83 18.19 11.50
C ASP A 9 -1.37 16.86 12.14
N TRP A 10 -0.05 16.72 12.31
CA TRP A 10 0.57 15.47 12.74
C TRP A 10 0.16 15.10 14.17
N THR A 11 -0.05 16.10 15.03
CA THR A 11 -0.48 15.88 16.42
C THR A 11 -1.92 15.36 16.49
N VAL A 12 -2.79 15.79 15.56
CA VAL A 12 -4.16 15.30 15.43
C VAL A 12 -4.17 13.85 14.96
N THR A 13 -3.32 13.53 13.98
CA THR A 13 -3.16 12.14 13.51
C THR A 13 -2.64 11.24 14.62
N ALA A 14 -1.65 11.68 15.40
CA ALA A 14 -1.13 10.94 16.54
C ALA A 14 -2.20 10.68 17.62
N SER A 15 -2.94 11.73 17.99
CA SER A 15 -4.02 11.64 18.97
C SER A 15 -5.14 10.70 18.52
N LEU A 16 -5.49 10.70 17.22
CA LEU A 16 -6.48 9.79 16.66
C LEU A 16 -6.10 8.31 16.87
N TYR A 17 -4.88 7.92 16.48
CA TYR A 17 -4.44 6.54 16.64
C TYR A 17 -4.28 6.14 18.11
N ALA A 18 -3.75 7.03 18.95
CA ALA A 18 -3.67 6.78 20.38
C ALA A 18 -5.06 6.57 21.01
N THR A 19 -6.05 7.36 20.62
CA THR A 19 -7.45 7.23 21.07
C THR A 19 -8.03 5.89 20.66
N LEU A 20 -7.86 5.49 19.40
CA LEU A 20 -8.33 4.19 18.91
C LEU A 20 -7.67 3.03 19.66
N ASN A 21 -6.37 3.11 19.92
CA ASN A 21 -5.64 2.11 20.69
C ASN A 21 -6.08 2.03 22.16
N GLU A 22 -6.36 3.18 22.79
CA GLU A 22 -6.89 3.21 24.16
C GLU A 22 -8.28 2.59 24.25
N MET A 23 -9.18 2.96 23.34
CA MET A 23 -10.58 2.51 23.35
C MET A 23 -10.74 1.05 22.95
N PHE A 24 -9.93 0.59 22.00
CA PHE A 24 -10.16 -0.68 21.31
C PHE A 24 -8.96 -1.64 21.36
N GLY A 25 -7.90 -1.30 22.09
CA GLY A 25 -6.65 -2.06 22.17
C GLY A 25 -5.71 -1.78 20.99
N ASN A 26 -4.45 -2.20 21.13
CA ASN A 26 -3.36 -2.00 20.15
C ASN A 26 -3.54 -2.86 18.89
N ARG A 27 -4.53 -2.52 18.08
CA ARG A 27 -4.90 -3.20 16.83
C ARG A 27 -4.78 -2.29 15.62
N THR A 28 -4.28 -1.07 15.79
CA THR A 28 -4.15 -0.09 14.71
C THR A 28 -2.74 -0.07 14.14
N VAL A 29 -2.67 0.21 12.85
CA VAL A 29 -1.45 0.48 12.09
C VAL A 29 -1.64 1.83 11.39
N CYS A 30 -0.64 2.70 11.46
CA CYS A 30 -0.64 3.94 10.71
C CYS A 30 0.05 3.74 9.36
N GLY A 31 -0.74 3.40 8.35
CA GLY A 31 -0.32 3.46 6.96
C GLY A 31 -0.20 4.91 6.50
N ILE A 32 0.98 5.35 6.04
CA ILE A 32 1.26 6.73 5.64
C ILE A 32 2.05 6.82 4.32
N GLY A 33 1.76 7.84 3.51
CA GLY A 33 2.55 8.20 2.33
C GLY A 33 2.63 9.72 2.16
N ARG A 34 3.31 10.20 1.11
CA ARG A 34 3.49 11.65 0.85
C ARG A 34 2.17 12.42 0.59
N GLY A 35 1.08 11.70 0.38
CA GLY A 35 -0.18 12.23 -0.12
C GLY A 35 -0.19 12.29 -1.64
N ASP A 36 -1.33 11.96 -2.23
CA ASP A 36 -1.56 12.06 -3.66
C ASP A 36 -2.97 12.62 -3.89
N SER A 37 -3.96 11.77 -4.18
CA SER A 37 -5.28 12.19 -4.64
C SER A 37 -5.99 13.13 -3.65
N ALA A 38 -5.99 12.82 -2.35
CA ALA A 38 -6.57 13.68 -1.31
C ALA A 38 -5.89 15.05 -1.16
N VAL A 39 -4.64 15.20 -1.62
CA VAL A 39 -3.89 16.46 -1.60
C VAL A 39 -4.10 17.21 -2.91
N ARG A 40 -4.05 16.50 -4.05
CA ARG A 40 -4.18 17.09 -5.37
C ARG A 40 -5.60 17.58 -5.66
N VAL A 41 -6.62 16.90 -5.15
CA VAL A 41 -8.02 17.35 -5.27
C VAL A 41 -8.26 18.72 -4.62
N THR A 42 -7.46 19.09 -3.62
CA THR A 42 -7.49 20.42 -3.00
C THR A 42 -6.46 21.38 -3.61
N ASN A 43 -5.96 21.11 -4.82
CA ASN A 43 -4.88 21.84 -5.50
C ASN A 43 -3.55 21.90 -4.72
N GLY A 44 -3.33 20.96 -3.80
CA GLY A 44 -2.07 20.82 -3.09
C GLY A 44 -1.03 20.01 -3.88
N ALA A 45 0.18 19.96 -3.35
CA ALA A 45 1.25 19.10 -3.85
C ALA A 45 1.66 18.05 -2.80
N PRO A 46 2.00 16.81 -3.21
CA PRO A 46 2.57 15.80 -2.32
C PRO A 46 3.73 16.35 -1.49
N THR A 47 3.84 15.95 -0.22
CA THR A 47 4.89 16.44 0.66
C THR A 47 6.28 15.96 0.23
N THR A 48 7.32 16.62 0.75
CA THR A 48 8.70 16.15 0.60
C THR A 48 8.96 14.89 1.42
N LEU A 49 10.03 14.16 1.08
CA LEU A 49 10.47 13.00 1.88
C LEU A 49 10.99 13.41 3.27
N ALA A 50 11.56 14.61 3.41
CA ALA A 50 11.96 15.14 4.71
C ALA A 50 10.72 15.37 5.59
N THR A 51 9.71 16.05 5.06
CA THR A 51 8.42 16.25 5.75
C THR A 51 7.76 14.92 6.13
N LEU A 52 7.80 13.92 5.24
CA LEU A 52 7.27 12.59 5.55
C LEU A 52 8.05 11.94 6.71
N ARG A 53 9.39 11.99 6.69
CA ARG A 53 10.24 11.48 7.77
C ARG A 53 9.91 12.12 9.11
N ASP A 54 9.88 13.45 9.15
CA ASP A 54 9.62 14.21 10.38
C ASP A 54 8.22 13.91 10.92
N SER A 55 7.23 13.82 10.03
CA SER A 55 5.86 13.48 10.42
C SER A 55 5.76 12.06 11.00
N ILE A 56 6.48 11.08 10.44
CA ILE A 56 6.52 9.71 10.95
C ILE A 56 7.09 9.73 12.36
N HIS A 57 8.19 10.45 12.59
CA HIS A 57 8.79 10.56 13.91
C HIS A 57 7.82 11.18 14.94
N VAL A 58 7.26 12.35 14.65
CA VAL A 58 6.33 13.04 15.57
C VAL A 58 5.09 12.18 15.87
N ILE A 59 4.47 11.60 14.84
CA ILE A 59 3.28 10.74 15.00
C ILE A 59 3.63 9.52 15.85
N ARG A 60 4.74 8.84 15.54
CA ARG A 60 5.20 7.66 16.26
C ARG A 60 5.42 7.94 17.72
N GLU A 61 6.18 8.98 18.06
CA GLU A 61 6.51 9.30 19.46
C GLU A 61 5.24 9.62 20.25
N MET A 62 4.42 10.56 19.76
CA MET A 62 3.21 10.99 20.46
C MET A 62 2.19 9.86 20.59
N ALA A 63 1.93 9.11 19.52
CA ALA A 63 0.92 8.05 19.51
C ALA A 63 1.30 6.85 20.39
N ASN A 64 2.60 6.69 20.70
CA ASN A 64 3.10 5.70 21.66
C ASN A 64 3.29 6.28 23.08
N GLY A 65 2.77 7.48 23.35
CA GLY A 65 2.83 8.14 24.66
C GLY A 65 4.21 8.65 25.06
N ARG A 66 5.14 8.80 24.12
CA ARG A 66 6.50 9.33 24.31
C ARG A 66 6.56 10.84 24.03
N SER A 67 7.59 11.50 24.54
CA SER A 67 7.85 12.93 24.29
C SER A 67 8.51 13.12 22.92
N VAL A 68 8.22 14.24 22.26
CA VAL A 68 8.90 14.67 21.03
C VAL A 68 8.95 16.18 20.92
N GLU A 69 10.04 16.73 20.38
CA GLU A 69 10.09 18.14 20.01
C GLU A 69 9.31 18.37 18.71
N TYR A 70 8.35 19.30 18.72
CA TYR A 70 7.63 19.73 17.53
C TYR A 70 7.39 21.23 17.59
N LYS A 71 7.88 21.94 16.56
CA LYS A 71 7.76 23.40 16.44
C LYS A 71 8.26 24.16 17.69
N GLY A 72 9.38 23.70 18.26
CA GLY A 72 10.00 24.31 19.44
C GLY A 72 9.27 24.05 20.77
N SER A 73 8.33 23.10 20.81
CA SER A 73 7.66 22.66 22.03
C SER A 73 7.86 21.17 22.27
N GLU A 74 8.07 20.75 23.52
CA GLU A 74 8.06 19.34 23.89
C GLU A 74 6.61 18.86 24.04
N LEU A 75 6.18 17.95 23.18
CA LEU A 75 4.83 17.39 23.15
C LEU A 75 4.82 15.95 23.66
N ARG A 76 3.77 15.59 24.41
CA ARG A 76 3.49 14.22 24.84
C ARG A 76 1.98 14.04 25.02
N LEU A 77 1.48 12.82 24.81
CA LEU A 77 0.13 12.40 25.19
C LEU A 77 0.21 11.54 26.47
N PRO A 78 0.04 12.10 27.69
CA PRO A 78 0.31 11.36 28.93
C PRO A 78 -0.62 10.17 29.15
N TRP A 79 -1.85 10.25 28.65
CA TRP A 79 -2.85 9.18 28.72
C TRP A 79 -2.54 8.00 27.79
N ALA A 80 -1.68 8.18 26.78
CA ALA A 80 -1.40 7.17 25.75
C ALA A 80 -0.24 6.21 26.12
N GLY A 81 0.19 6.10 27.38
CA GLY A 81 1.38 5.32 27.77
C GLY A 81 1.34 3.82 27.42
N LYS A 82 0.13 3.24 27.29
CA LYS A 82 -0.08 1.83 26.86
C LYS A 82 -0.31 1.68 25.35
N SER A 83 -0.50 2.78 24.62
CA SER A 83 -0.74 2.75 23.18
C SER A 83 0.52 2.27 22.46
N ARG A 84 0.34 1.40 21.46
CA ARG A 84 1.39 0.94 20.57
C ARG A 84 0.94 1.11 19.12
N LEU A 85 1.71 1.87 18.36
CA LEU A 85 1.39 2.18 16.97
C LEU A 85 2.60 1.89 16.08
N GLU A 86 2.38 1.01 15.10
CA GLU A 86 3.32 0.80 14.00
C GLU A 86 3.08 1.82 12.88
N MET A 87 4.18 2.25 12.26
CA MET A 87 4.19 3.18 11.13
C MET A 87 4.55 2.43 9.86
N TRP A 88 3.57 2.20 8.98
CA TRP A 88 3.77 1.51 7.72
C TRP A 88 3.82 2.52 6.58
N VAL A 89 4.85 2.48 5.74
CA VAL A 89 5.07 3.49 4.70
C VAL A 89 4.69 2.93 3.34
N ALA A 90 3.83 3.64 2.61
CA ALA A 90 3.53 3.34 1.22
C ALA A 90 4.53 4.06 0.29
N ALA A 91 5.21 3.30 -0.56
CA ALA A 91 6.28 3.79 -1.41
C ALA A 91 6.39 3.05 -2.75
N TYR A 92 6.93 3.73 -3.75
CA TYR A 92 7.25 3.16 -5.07
C TYR A 92 8.66 3.53 -5.54
N GLY A 93 9.02 4.82 -5.43
CA GLY A 93 10.31 5.31 -5.93
C GLY A 93 11.49 4.99 -5.02
N PRO A 94 12.72 4.84 -5.56
CA PRO A 94 13.90 4.41 -4.79
C PRO A 94 14.16 5.20 -3.51
N LYS A 95 14.04 6.54 -3.55
CA LYS A 95 14.23 7.38 -2.36
C LYS A 95 13.15 7.18 -1.29
N ALA A 96 11.93 6.87 -1.70
CA ALA A 96 10.83 6.59 -0.77
C ALA A 96 10.95 5.17 -0.18
N LEU A 97 11.43 4.20 -0.96
CA LEU A 97 11.76 2.85 -0.47
C LEU A 97 12.92 2.90 0.54
N ALA A 98 13.96 3.70 0.25
CA ALA A 98 15.05 3.93 1.19
C ALA A 98 14.56 4.52 2.51
N LEU A 99 13.78 5.61 2.46
CA LEU A 99 13.13 6.19 3.64
C LEU A 99 12.30 5.14 4.41
N THR A 100 11.56 4.28 3.69
CA THR A 100 10.73 3.23 4.31
C THR A 100 11.60 2.26 5.11
N GLY A 101 12.70 1.76 4.55
CA GLY A 101 13.64 0.90 5.25
C GLY A 101 14.30 1.58 6.46
N GLU A 102 14.55 2.89 6.37
CA GLU A 102 15.20 3.65 7.44
C GLU A 102 14.29 3.93 8.64
N VAL A 103 12.99 4.18 8.43
CA VAL A 103 12.10 4.67 9.53
C VAL A 103 10.76 3.93 9.70
N GLY A 104 10.37 3.07 8.76
CA GLY A 104 9.09 2.34 8.81
C GLY A 104 9.18 1.05 9.62
N ASP A 105 8.08 0.67 10.28
CA ASP A 105 7.90 -0.68 10.85
C ASP A 105 7.30 -1.65 9.82
N GLY A 106 6.73 -1.09 8.74
CA GLY A 106 6.22 -1.87 7.63
C GLY A 106 6.29 -1.11 6.31
N PHE A 107 6.21 -1.86 5.23
CA PHE A 107 6.17 -1.38 3.85
C PHE A 107 4.83 -1.78 3.22
N ILE A 108 4.19 -0.83 2.56
CA ILE A 108 2.95 -1.04 1.82
C ILE A 108 3.23 -0.87 0.32
N LEU A 109 3.16 -1.97 -0.42
CA LEU A 109 3.15 -1.97 -1.88
C LEU A 109 1.70 -2.02 -2.38
N GLN A 110 1.32 -1.11 -3.28
CA GLN A 110 -0.03 -1.05 -3.85
C GLN A 110 -0.08 -1.67 -5.26
N LEU A 111 0.07 -2.98 -5.33
CA LEU A 111 -0.15 -3.85 -6.51
C LEU A 111 0.40 -5.25 -6.19
N ALA A 112 -0.05 -6.26 -6.93
CA ALA A 112 0.34 -7.65 -6.73
C ALA A 112 1.43 -8.16 -7.70
N ASP A 113 2.09 -7.29 -8.47
CA ASP A 113 3.11 -7.73 -9.44
C ASP A 113 4.34 -8.32 -8.74
N LEU A 114 4.68 -9.57 -9.07
CA LEU A 114 5.77 -10.31 -8.43
C LEU A 114 7.13 -9.67 -8.65
N SER A 115 7.43 -9.18 -9.86
CA SER A 115 8.73 -8.57 -10.17
C SER A 115 8.91 -7.22 -9.47
N ILE A 116 7.83 -6.45 -9.34
CA ILE A 116 7.86 -5.19 -8.60
C ILE A 116 7.92 -5.46 -7.09
N ALA A 117 7.20 -6.46 -6.60
CA ALA A 117 7.25 -6.89 -5.20
C ALA A 117 8.68 -7.29 -4.83
N GLU A 118 9.30 -8.21 -5.57
CA GLU A 118 10.68 -8.64 -5.35
C GLU A 118 11.65 -7.45 -5.29
N TRP A 119 11.61 -6.57 -6.29
CA TRP A 119 12.49 -5.40 -6.37
C TRP A 119 12.28 -4.42 -5.21
N THR A 120 11.02 -4.07 -4.89
CA THR A 120 10.71 -3.10 -3.84
C THR A 120 11.02 -3.64 -2.44
N ILE A 121 10.70 -4.91 -2.17
CA ILE A 121 11.00 -5.57 -0.90
C ILE A 121 12.51 -5.61 -0.68
N ALA A 122 13.29 -6.01 -1.69
CA ALA A 122 14.73 -6.02 -1.62
C ALA A 122 15.32 -4.62 -1.33
N ALA A 123 14.82 -3.58 -2.00
CA ALA A 123 15.27 -2.20 -1.80
C ALA A 123 14.98 -1.69 -0.37
N VAL A 124 13.80 -2.00 0.18
CA VAL A 124 13.42 -1.64 1.56
C VAL A 124 14.31 -2.35 2.57
N ARG A 125 14.49 -3.68 2.43
CA ARG A 125 15.33 -4.48 3.31
C ARG A 125 16.79 -4.05 3.28
N GLN A 126 17.33 -3.75 2.10
CA GLN A 126 18.69 -3.22 1.96
C GLN A 126 18.86 -1.87 2.68
N ALA A 127 17.88 -0.97 2.56
CA ALA A 127 17.92 0.32 3.24
C ALA A 127 17.83 0.17 4.77
N ALA A 128 17.03 -0.78 5.26
CA ALA A 128 16.96 -1.12 6.67
C ALA A 128 18.32 -1.60 7.20
N ALA A 129 18.96 -2.54 6.50
CA ALA A 129 20.29 -3.03 6.85
C ALA A 129 21.33 -1.89 6.86
N ALA A 130 21.32 -1.05 5.84
CA ALA A 130 22.24 0.09 5.73
C ALA A 130 22.04 1.12 6.87
N ALA A 131 20.82 1.22 7.40
CA ALA A 131 20.49 2.04 8.57
C ALA A 131 20.79 1.36 9.92
N GLY A 132 21.36 0.15 9.92
CA GLY A 132 21.64 -0.62 11.13
C GLY A 132 20.40 -1.23 11.80
N ARG A 133 19.30 -1.37 11.05
CA ARG A 133 18.06 -2.00 11.50
C ARG A 133 17.99 -3.45 11.01
N ASP A 134 17.19 -4.26 11.69
CA ASP A 134 16.84 -5.61 11.24
C ASP A 134 15.94 -5.54 9.99
N PRO A 135 16.39 -6.04 8.83
CA PRO A 135 15.58 -6.07 7.61
C PRO A 135 14.33 -6.94 7.73
N ASP A 136 14.38 -7.98 8.56
CA ASP A 136 13.26 -8.91 8.78
C ASP A 136 12.29 -8.36 9.84
N GLY A 137 12.65 -7.27 10.52
CA GLY A 137 11.76 -6.52 11.39
C GLY A 137 10.78 -5.59 10.66
N ILE A 138 10.77 -5.58 9.33
CA ILE A 138 9.85 -4.78 8.51
C ILE A 138 8.72 -5.66 8.00
N THR A 139 7.49 -5.37 8.42
CA THR A 139 6.31 -6.07 7.91
C THR A 139 6.02 -5.66 6.46
N ILE A 140 5.90 -6.63 5.56
CA ILE A 140 5.63 -6.40 4.15
C ILE A 140 4.15 -6.62 3.86
N CYS A 141 3.47 -5.55 3.42
CA CYS A 141 2.06 -5.58 3.04
C CYS A 141 1.89 -5.33 1.55
N VAL A 142 1.23 -6.26 0.86
CA VAL A 142 0.78 -6.08 -0.52
C VAL A 142 -0.72 -5.77 -0.54
N ALA A 143 -1.08 -4.68 -1.20
CA ALA A 143 -2.46 -4.25 -1.32
C ALA A 143 -2.88 -4.14 -2.79
N ALA A 144 -3.81 -4.99 -3.21
CA ALA A 144 -4.24 -5.10 -4.61
C ALA A 144 -5.73 -5.42 -4.71
N PRO A 145 -6.43 -5.00 -5.78
CA PRO A 145 -7.78 -5.46 -6.03
C PRO A 145 -7.81 -6.96 -6.29
N ALA A 146 -8.90 -7.58 -5.84
CA ALA A 146 -9.16 -8.98 -6.06
C ALA A 146 -10.55 -9.14 -6.69
N TYR A 147 -10.68 -10.00 -7.71
CA TYR A 147 -11.97 -10.35 -8.31
C TYR A 147 -12.01 -11.83 -8.63
N VAL A 148 -12.83 -12.58 -7.90
CA VAL A 148 -12.98 -14.03 -8.11
C VAL A 148 -13.95 -14.28 -9.27
N THR A 149 -13.50 -15.03 -10.28
CA THR A 149 -14.29 -15.38 -11.47
C THR A 149 -14.53 -16.88 -11.56
N ASP A 150 -15.34 -17.32 -12.52
CA ASP A 150 -15.51 -18.73 -12.87
C ASP A 150 -14.37 -19.30 -13.76
N GLY A 151 -13.36 -18.47 -14.07
CA GLY A 151 -12.23 -18.81 -14.94
C GLY A 151 -12.56 -18.88 -16.43
N THR A 152 -13.80 -18.60 -16.84
CA THR A 152 -14.15 -18.47 -18.26
C THR A 152 -13.53 -17.21 -18.86
N GLU A 153 -13.33 -17.18 -20.17
CA GLU A 153 -12.83 -16.00 -20.87
C GLU A 153 -13.72 -14.77 -20.62
N ALA A 154 -15.05 -14.97 -20.61
CA ALA A 154 -16.02 -13.91 -20.32
C ALA A 154 -15.91 -13.42 -18.87
N GLY A 155 -15.78 -14.33 -17.90
CA GLY A 155 -15.59 -13.99 -16.49
C GLY A 155 -14.29 -13.23 -16.24
N LEU A 156 -13.19 -13.66 -16.87
CA LEU A 156 -11.89 -12.97 -16.80
C LEU A 156 -11.96 -11.57 -17.42
N ALA A 157 -12.53 -11.44 -18.62
CA ALA A 157 -12.70 -10.14 -19.27
C ALA A 157 -13.53 -9.18 -18.40
N TYR A 158 -14.64 -9.67 -17.84
CA TYR A 158 -15.49 -8.89 -16.94
C TYR A 158 -14.74 -8.47 -15.66
N GLY A 159 -14.07 -9.43 -15.00
CA GLY A 159 -13.28 -9.18 -13.80
C GLY A 159 -12.20 -8.14 -14.02
N ARG A 160 -11.51 -8.16 -15.17
CA ARG A 160 -10.51 -7.14 -15.53
C ARG A 160 -11.12 -5.74 -15.60
N GLU A 161 -12.28 -5.57 -16.24
CA GLU A 161 -12.94 -4.26 -16.31
C GLU A 161 -13.32 -3.74 -14.92
N GLN A 162 -13.76 -4.62 -14.03
CA GLN A 162 -14.14 -4.26 -12.67
C GLN A 162 -12.98 -3.69 -11.85
N VAL A 163 -11.74 -4.10 -12.13
CA VAL A 163 -10.53 -3.66 -11.38
C VAL A 163 -9.58 -2.77 -12.19
N ARG A 164 -9.88 -2.46 -13.46
CA ARG A 164 -9.01 -1.68 -14.36
C ARG A 164 -8.66 -0.29 -13.81
N TRP A 165 -9.56 0.29 -12.99
CA TRP A 165 -9.36 1.53 -12.24
C TRP A 165 -8.06 1.58 -11.45
N PHE A 166 -7.59 0.43 -10.97
CA PHE A 166 -6.39 0.36 -10.16
C PHE A 166 -5.13 0.62 -10.97
N GLY A 167 -5.04 0.12 -12.20
CA GLY A 167 -3.93 0.44 -13.10
C GLY A 167 -3.86 1.93 -13.42
N GLY A 168 -5.01 2.59 -13.58
CA GLY A 168 -5.08 4.05 -13.75
C GLY A 168 -4.59 4.81 -12.50
N MET A 169 -4.98 4.33 -11.31
CA MET A 169 -4.57 4.89 -10.03
C MET A 169 -3.06 4.75 -9.77
N VAL A 170 -2.51 3.55 -9.95
CA VAL A 170 -1.06 3.30 -9.82
C VAL A 170 -0.29 4.18 -10.81
N GLY A 171 -0.79 4.26 -12.04
CA GLY A 171 -0.18 5.07 -13.10
C GLY A 171 -0.09 6.55 -12.73
N ASN A 172 -1.08 7.07 -12.00
CA ASN A 172 -1.02 8.43 -11.46
C ASN A 172 0.08 8.61 -10.42
N HIS A 173 0.26 7.65 -9.51
CA HIS A 173 1.26 7.73 -8.45
C HIS A 173 2.70 7.67 -8.96
N VAL A 174 2.94 6.92 -10.05
CA VAL A 174 4.28 6.74 -10.65
C VAL A 174 4.57 7.74 -11.76
N ALA A 175 3.58 8.52 -12.23
CA ALA A 175 3.78 9.55 -13.26
C ALA A 175 4.87 10.56 -12.88
N ASP A 176 4.92 11.00 -11.61
CA ASP A 176 5.97 11.90 -11.11
C ASP A 176 7.38 11.26 -11.17
N ILE A 177 7.47 9.92 -11.07
CA ILE A 177 8.75 9.19 -11.17
C ILE A 177 9.21 9.22 -12.63
N VAL A 178 8.33 8.85 -13.56
CA VAL A 178 8.63 8.87 -14.99
C VAL A 178 8.98 10.27 -15.48
N ALA A 179 8.23 11.29 -15.06
CA ALA A 179 8.50 12.68 -15.43
C ALA A 179 9.87 13.18 -14.91
N ARG A 180 10.35 12.66 -13.77
CA ARG A 180 11.62 13.09 -13.16
C ARG A 180 12.83 12.31 -13.65
N TYR A 181 12.66 11.03 -13.98
CA TYR A 181 13.76 10.11 -14.26
C TYR A 181 13.80 9.58 -15.70
N GLY A 182 12.76 9.82 -16.50
CA GLY A 182 12.67 9.35 -17.88
C GLY A 182 12.63 7.82 -17.99
N ASP A 183 13.00 7.31 -19.17
CA ASP A 183 13.05 5.87 -19.47
C ASP A 183 14.24 5.14 -18.78
N ASP A 184 15.20 5.89 -18.22
CA ASP A 184 16.37 5.37 -17.49
C ASP A 184 16.16 5.28 -15.97
N ALA A 185 14.92 5.47 -15.52
CA ALA A 185 14.58 5.35 -14.12
C ALA A 185 14.91 3.94 -13.60
N PRO A 186 15.55 3.78 -12.44
CA PRO A 186 15.86 2.46 -11.87
C PRO A 186 14.60 1.86 -11.21
N VAL A 187 13.50 1.81 -11.96
CA VAL A 187 12.21 1.21 -11.58
C VAL A 187 11.79 0.21 -12.66
N PRO A 188 11.09 -0.88 -12.30
CA PRO A 188 10.65 -1.87 -13.28
C PRO A 188 9.77 -1.25 -14.39
N LYS A 189 10.03 -1.62 -15.64
CA LYS A 189 9.30 -1.13 -16.82
C LYS A 189 7.79 -1.36 -16.76
N ALA A 190 7.36 -2.43 -16.09
CA ALA A 190 5.95 -2.71 -15.84
C ALA A 190 5.23 -1.58 -15.08
N LEU A 191 5.94 -0.76 -14.29
CA LEU A 191 5.38 0.43 -13.64
C LEU A 191 5.25 1.64 -14.58
N THR A 192 6.07 1.71 -15.63
CA THR A 192 6.31 2.98 -16.35
C THR A 192 5.93 2.96 -17.82
N ASP A 193 5.92 1.81 -18.50
CA ASP A 193 5.74 1.79 -19.95
C ASP A 193 4.27 2.04 -20.36
N TYR A 194 3.31 1.48 -19.61
CA TYR A 194 1.89 1.59 -19.97
C TYR A 194 1.30 2.99 -19.75
N ILE A 195 1.95 3.85 -18.95
CA ILE A 195 1.43 5.20 -18.66
C ILE A 195 1.74 6.22 -19.76
N LYS A 196 2.58 5.87 -20.74
CA LYS A 196 2.97 6.78 -21.85
C LYS A 196 1.77 7.28 -22.66
N ASN A 197 0.69 6.49 -22.70
CA ASN A 197 -0.53 6.80 -23.44
C ASN A 197 -1.62 7.51 -22.59
N ARG A 198 -1.31 7.90 -21.35
CA ARG A 198 -2.28 8.49 -20.43
C ARG A 198 -2.67 9.92 -20.84
N GLN A 199 -3.97 10.20 -20.88
CA GLN A 199 -4.56 11.52 -21.20
C GLN A 199 -5.32 12.06 -19.97
N GLY A 200 -4.61 12.67 -19.02
CA GLY A 200 -5.22 13.25 -17.80
C GLY A 200 -5.74 12.23 -16.78
N TYR A 201 -6.34 12.72 -15.68
CA TYR A 201 -7.00 11.91 -14.64
C TYR A 201 -7.91 12.78 -13.77
N ASP A 202 -9.18 12.40 -13.69
CA ASP A 202 -10.14 13.03 -12.77
C ASP A 202 -10.06 12.36 -11.38
N TYR A 203 -9.73 13.16 -10.36
CA TYR A 203 -9.67 12.72 -8.99
C TYR A 203 -11.05 12.41 -8.36
N ASN A 204 -12.15 12.85 -8.98
CA ASN A 204 -13.50 12.54 -8.50
C ASN A 204 -13.93 11.10 -8.79
N GLU A 205 -13.34 10.45 -9.80
CA GLU A 205 -13.60 9.05 -10.17
C GLU A 205 -12.58 8.08 -9.53
N HIS A 206 -11.82 8.55 -8.53
CA HIS A 206 -10.75 7.78 -7.89
C HIS A 206 -11.30 6.56 -7.12
N GLY A 207 -10.79 5.36 -7.43
CA GLY A 207 -11.18 4.12 -6.75
C GLY A 207 -12.53 3.55 -7.17
N GLN A 208 -13.01 3.86 -8.38
CA GLN A 208 -14.33 3.44 -8.86
C GLN A 208 -14.25 2.58 -10.12
N SER A 209 -15.00 1.47 -10.14
CA SER A 209 -15.24 0.66 -11.34
C SER A 209 -16.01 1.46 -12.40
N GLY A 210 -15.63 1.32 -13.68
CA GLY A 210 -16.29 2.03 -14.78
C GLY A 210 -15.88 3.50 -14.95
N ASN A 211 -14.76 3.92 -14.35
CA ASN A 211 -14.23 5.27 -14.54
C ASN A 211 -13.75 5.52 -15.98
N SER A 212 -13.85 6.77 -16.44
CA SER A 212 -13.63 7.15 -17.83
C SER A 212 -12.16 7.19 -18.26
N HIS A 213 -11.24 7.21 -17.30
CA HIS A 213 -9.81 7.42 -17.50
C HIS A 213 -8.94 6.15 -17.43
N THR A 214 -9.49 4.97 -17.72
CA THR A 214 -8.75 3.69 -17.62
C THR A 214 -8.56 2.93 -18.92
N THR A 215 -9.17 3.39 -20.02
CA THR A 215 -9.13 2.72 -21.32
C THR A 215 -7.70 2.53 -21.87
N PHE A 216 -6.72 3.28 -21.37
CA PHE A 216 -5.31 3.13 -21.74
C PHE A 216 -4.60 1.97 -21.01
N VAL A 217 -5.18 1.41 -19.95
CA VAL A 217 -4.56 0.35 -19.13
C VAL A 217 -4.77 -0.99 -19.82
N PRO A 218 -3.71 -1.67 -20.31
CA PRO A 218 -3.84 -2.96 -20.97
C PRO A 218 -4.23 -4.09 -20.01
N ASP A 219 -4.86 -5.13 -20.51
CA ASP A 219 -5.23 -6.33 -19.74
C ASP A 219 -4.04 -6.96 -19.01
N GLU A 220 -2.87 -7.00 -19.66
CA GLU A 220 -1.64 -7.50 -19.04
C GLU A 220 -1.28 -6.73 -17.76
N ILE A 221 -1.47 -5.41 -17.74
CA ILE A 221 -1.21 -4.61 -16.53
C ILE A 221 -2.24 -4.90 -15.45
N VAL A 222 -3.49 -5.11 -15.83
CA VAL A 222 -4.54 -5.52 -14.88
C VAL A 222 -4.20 -6.86 -14.25
N ASP A 223 -3.85 -7.86 -15.06
CA ASP A 223 -3.49 -9.21 -14.61
C ASP A 223 -2.24 -9.22 -13.73
N ARG A 224 -1.31 -8.29 -13.98
CA ARG A 224 -0.09 -8.13 -13.17
C ARG A 224 -0.35 -7.45 -11.84
N PHE A 225 -1.12 -6.35 -11.84
CA PHE A 225 -1.29 -5.48 -10.67
C PHE A 225 -2.41 -5.92 -9.75
N CYS A 226 -3.43 -6.58 -10.29
CA CYS A 226 -4.59 -7.08 -9.56
C CYS A 226 -4.53 -8.61 -9.47
N ILE A 227 -5.51 -9.20 -8.80
CA ILE A 227 -5.66 -10.64 -8.68
C ILE A 227 -7.05 -10.99 -9.23
N VAL A 228 -7.10 -11.45 -10.47
CA VAL A 228 -8.35 -11.75 -11.18
C VAL A 228 -8.30 -13.21 -11.66
N GLY A 229 -9.33 -13.98 -11.35
CA GLY A 229 -9.43 -15.36 -11.81
C GLY A 229 -10.20 -16.27 -10.86
N PRO A 230 -10.23 -17.59 -11.13
CA PRO A 230 -10.81 -18.55 -10.21
C PRO A 230 -10.00 -18.62 -8.91
N VAL A 231 -10.59 -19.19 -7.87
CA VAL A 231 -10.02 -19.29 -6.51
C VAL A 231 -8.59 -19.83 -6.51
N GLU A 232 -8.29 -20.79 -7.38
CA GLU A 232 -6.98 -21.41 -7.54
C GLU A 232 -5.91 -20.39 -7.95
N THR A 233 -6.27 -19.45 -8.84
CA THR A 233 -5.39 -18.32 -9.22
C THR A 233 -5.09 -17.45 -8.02
N HIS A 234 -6.10 -17.15 -7.19
CA HIS A 234 -5.89 -16.35 -5.98
C HIS A 234 -4.95 -17.05 -5.00
N ILE A 235 -5.16 -18.35 -4.75
CA ILE A 235 -4.30 -19.14 -3.86
C ILE A 235 -2.85 -19.11 -4.36
N GLN A 236 -2.64 -19.41 -5.65
CA GLN A 236 -1.29 -19.41 -6.22
C GLN A 236 -0.62 -18.04 -6.08
N ARG A 237 -1.34 -16.95 -6.39
CA ARG A 237 -0.81 -15.59 -6.31
C ARG A 237 -0.43 -15.18 -4.89
N MET A 238 -1.23 -15.57 -3.89
CA MET A 238 -0.89 -15.31 -2.49
C MET A 238 0.34 -16.12 -2.06
N GLN A 239 0.47 -17.36 -2.52
CA GLN A 239 1.64 -18.18 -2.24
C GLN A 239 2.91 -17.59 -2.88
N ASP A 240 2.85 -17.20 -4.16
CA ASP A 240 3.98 -16.58 -4.86
C ASP A 240 4.45 -15.31 -4.15
N LEU A 241 3.52 -14.46 -3.70
CA LEU A 241 3.84 -13.26 -2.94
C LEU A 241 4.38 -13.58 -1.53
N LYS A 242 3.82 -14.58 -0.85
CA LYS A 242 4.31 -15.05 0.45
C LYS A 242 5.76 -15.55 0.34
N ASP A 243 6.09 -16.26 -0.73
CA ASP A 243 7.45 -16.76 -0.99
C ASP A 243 8.47 -15.62 -1.21
N LEU A 244 8.00 -14.43 -1.64
CA LEU A 244 8.81 -13.21 -1.71
C LEU A 244 8.95 -12.49 -0.34
N GLY A 245 8.36 -13.03 0.71
CA GLY A 245 8.38 -12.46 2.06
C GLY A 245 7.30 -11.44 2.34
N VAL A 246 6.14 -11.54 1.67
CA VAL A 246 4.94 -10.76 2.02
C VAL A 246 4.26 -11.37 3.25
N ASP A 247 4.05 -10.53 4.27
CA ASP A 247 3.45 -10.93 5.55
C ASP A 247 1.93 -10.67 5.59
N GLN A 248 1.47 -9.63 4.87
CA GLN A 248 0.06 -9.23 4.87
C GLN A 248 -0.47 -8.95 3.47
N PHE A 249 -1.68 -9.44 3.21
CA PHE A 249 -2.46 -9.14 2.02
C PHE A 249 -3.66 -8.26 2.37
N ALA A 250 -3.77 -7.11 1.71
CA ALA A 250 -4.92 -6.21 1.82
C ALA A 250 -5.66 -6.16 0.48
N VAL A 251 -6.85 -6.76 0.43
CA VAL A 251 -7.63 -6.84 -0.81
C VAL A 251 -8.61 -5.67 -0.95
N TYR A 252 -8.58 -4.99 -2.10
CA TYR A 252 -9.60 -4.00 -2.43
C TYR A 252 -10.80 -4.70 -3.07
N LEU A 253 -11.97 -4.55 -2.44
CA LEU A 253 -13.25 -5.06 -2.93
C LEU A 253 -14.11 -3.95 -3.54
N GLN A 254 -13.47 -2.98 -4.20
CA GLN A 254 -14.12 -1.86 -4.88
C GLN A 254 -14.56 -2.28 -6.28
N HIS A 255 -15.53 -3.20 -6.33
CA HIS A 255 -16.16 -3.73 -7.54
C HIS A 255 -17.57 -4.21 -7.20
N ASP A 256 -18.31 -4.65 -8.21
CA ASP A 256 -19.70 -5.06 -8.08
C ASP A 256 -19.94 -6.35 -7.28
N ASP A 257 -19.03 -7.33 -7.39
CA ASP A 257 -19.18 -8.67 -6.77
C ASP A 257 -18.43 -8.85 -5.43
N LYS A 258 -18.38 -7.79 -4.61
CA LYS A 258 -17.54 -7.73 -3.39
C LYS A 258 -17.85 -8.83 -2.37
N ASP A 259 -19.11 -9.22 -2.21
CA ASP A 259 -19.54 -10.17 -1.18
C ASP A 259 -19.12 -11.59 -1.53
N HIS A 260 -19.23 -11.97 -2.81
CA HIS A 260 -18.76 -13.27 -3.30
C HIS A 260 -17.24 -13.37 -3.24
N THR A 261 -16.49 -12.33 -3.66
CA THR A 261 -15.03 -12.30 -3.49
C THR A 261 -14.66 -12.43 -2.00
N LEU A 262 -15.31 -11.68 -1.10
CA LEU A 262 -15.05 -11.76 0.34
C LEU A 262 -15.30 -13.18 0.90
N GLN A 263 -16.42 -13.79 0.51
CA GLN A 263 -16.77 -15.15 0.92
C GLN A 263 -15.73 -16.16 0.43
N ALA A 264 -15.33 -16.09 -0.84
CA ALA A 264 -14.31 -16.96 -1.41
C ALA A 264 -12.96 -16.85 -0.67
N TYR A 265 -12.59 -15.64 -0.24
CA TYR A 265 -11.38 -15.44 0.57
C TYR A 265 -11.49 -16.10 1.94
N GLY A 266 -12.61 -15.90 2.64
CA GLY A 266 -12.82 -16.47 3.97
C GLY A 266 -12.92 -18.00 3.97
N GLU A 267 -13.58 -18.58 2.97
CA GLU A 267 -13.89 -20.01 2.94
C GLU A 267 -12.82 -20.86 2.24
N LYS A 268 -12.11 -20.30 1.25
CA LYS A 268 -11.25 -21.09 0.36
C LYS A 268 -9.81 -20.57 0.26
N VAL A 269 -9.62 -19.26 0.06
CA VAL A 269 -8.27 -18.71 -0.17
C VAL A 269 -7.45 -18.66 1.12
N MET A 270 -7.95 -17.99 2.17
CA MET A 270 -7.22 -17.85 3.43
C MET A 270 -6.88 -19.20 4.07
N PRO A 271 -7.80 -20.19 4.15
CA PRO A 271 -7.49 -21.50 4.69
C PRO A 271 -6.39 -22.24 3.90
N ALA A 272 -6.31 -22.05 2.59
CA ALA A 272 -5.32 -22.72 1.73
C ALA A 272 -3.91 -22.13 1.86
N VAL A 273 -3.78 -20.84 2.20
CA VAL A 273 -2.50 -20.12 2.30
C VAL A 273 -1.99 -20.05 3.75
N ALA A 274 -2.88 -20.22 4.73
CA ALA A 274 -2.54 -20.20 6.15
C ALA A 274 -1.57 -21.35 6.50
N ASP A 275 -0.57 -21.03 7.32
CA ASP A 275 0.36 -22.02 7.84
C ASP A 275 -0.40 -23.04 8.70
N HIS A 276 -0.39 -24.30 8.25
CA HIS A 276 -0.97 -25.38 9.01
C HIS A 276 0.00 -25.80 10.12
N VAL A 277 -0.21 -25.27 11.32
CA VAL A 277 0.46 -25.77 12.52
C VAL A 277 -0.14 -27.14 12.88
N ARG A 278 0.52 -28.21 12.42
CA ARG A 278 0.18 -29.56 12.87
C ARG A 278 0.58 -29.71 14.34
N ALA A 279 -0.35 -30.17 15.17
CA ALA A 279 -0.06 -30.50 16.55
C ALA A 279 0.77 -31.80 16.63
N LYS A 280 2.08 -31.70 16.34
CA LYS A 280 3.09 -32.78 16.27
C LYS A 280 2.83 -33.88 15.21
N ASN A 281 3.92 -34.36 14.61
CA ASN A 281 3.99 -35.71 14.06
C ASN A 281 4.30 -36.70 15.18
#